data_AF-X1J7N5-F1
#
_entry.id   AF-X1J7N5-F1
#
_cell.length_a   1.000
_cell.length_b   1.000
_cell.length_c   1.000
_cell.angle_alpha   90.00
_cell.angle_beta   90.00
_cell.angle_gamma   90.00
#
_symmetry.space_group_name_H-M   'P 1'
#
loop_
_entity.id
_entity.type
_entity.pdbx_description
1 polymer ?
#
loop_
_entity_poly.entity_id
_entity_poly.type
_entity_poly.pdbx_seq_one_letter_code
_entity_poly.pdbx_strand_id
1 'polypeptide(L)'
;WDFSVNAVDSITADPHKMGLGIIPSGGFFLRDSSILQKIGFEIPYLAGGNFKHFHIVGTRSGGTVIAFWAILKSLGFNGFVKIVKRCMDNTKYLSSQINDITGIKLVTNPVTNVVGITTESGESICRIDEDLRKRNWMLGKFEEFNFFKKGNINPPNAASI
;
A
#
# COMPACT_ATOMS: atom_id res chain seq x y z
N TRP A 1 -12.26 -0.20 -9.17
CA TRP A 1 -11.64 0.70 -8.18
C TRP A 1 -10.96 1.90 -8.84
N ASP A 2 -10.85 1.96 -10.17
CA ASP A 2 -10.14 3.00 -10.92
C ASP A 2 -11.10 4.08 -11.47
N PHE A 3 -10.61 4.90 -12.41
CA PHE A 3 -11.38 5.97 -13.05
C PHE A 3 -12.55 5.49 -13.93
N SER A 4 -12.72 4.19 -14.17
CA SER A 4 -13.96 3.67 -14.78
C SER A 4 -15.18 3.88 -13.87
N VAL A 5 -14.96 4.06 -12.57
CA VAL A 5 -16.01 4.43 -11.61
C VAL A 5 -16.16 5.95 -11.64
N ASN A 6 -17.29 6.46 -12.12
CA ASN A 6 -17.54 7.89 -12.32
C ASN A 6 -17.32 8.75 -11.05
N ALA A 7 -17.59 8.20 -9.87
CA ALA A 7 -17.43 8.90 -8.59
C ALA A 7 -15.97 9.03 -8.11
N VAL A 8 -14.99 8.45 -8.82
CA VAL A 8 -13.57 8.54 -8.44
C VAL A 8 -12.95 9.78 -9.07
N ASP A 9 -12.58 10.78 -8.26
CA ASP A 9 -11.93 12.02 -8.74
C ASP A 9 -10.41 11.95 -8.74
N SER A 10 -9.82 11.12 -7.87
CA SER A 10 -8.38 10.99 -7.72
C SER A 10 -7.97 9.57 -7.35
N ILE A 11 -6.74 9.21 -7.73
CA ILE A 11 -6.11 7.94 -7.37
C ILE A 11 -4.67 8.25 -6.96
N THR A 12 -4.23 7.67 -5.85
CA THR A 12 -2.81 7.62 -5.50
C THR A 12 -2.23 6.26 -5.82
N ALA A 13 -0.99 6.23 -6.26
CA ALA A 13 -0.22 5.00 -6.40
C ALA A 13 1.20 5.25 -5.91
N ASP A 14 1.82 4.22 -5.35
CA ASP A 14 3.18 4.27 -4.83
C ASP A 14 4.10 3.44 -5.73
N PRO A 15 4.74 4.05 -6.74
CA PRO A 15 5.80 3.42 -7.52
C PRO A 15 6.86 2.72 -6.65
N HIS A 16 7.23 3.30 -5.52
CA HIS A 16 8.23 2.70 -4.61
C HIS A 16 7.76 1.43 -3.87
N LYS A 17 6.51 1.00 -4.08
CA LYS A 17 6.00 -0.29 -3.60
C LYS A 17 6.04 -1.33 -4.73
N MET A 18 4.88 -1.77 -5.20
CA MET A 18 4.77 -2.76 -6.28
C MET A 18 5.22 -2.25 -7.65
N GLY A 19 5.50 -0.95 -7.79
CA GLY A 19 6.11 -0.37 -8.99
C GLY A 19 7.64 -0.53 -9.05
N LEU A 20 8.27 -1.03 -7.97
CA LEU A 20 9.73 -1.22 -7.84
C LEU A 20 10.57 0.07 -7.98
N GLY A 21 9.92 1.23 -7.88
CA GLY A 21 10.56 2.53 -7.94
C GLY A 21 11.46 2.81 -6.75
N ILE A 22 12.39 3.74 -6.91
CA ILE A 22 13.29 4.18 -5.84
C ILE A 22 12.53 5.13 -4.89
N ILE A 23 12.74 5.01 -3.58
CA ILE A 23 12.21 5.96 -2.60
C ILE A 23 12.96 7.30 -2.73
N PRO A 24 12.27 8.46 -2.75
CA PRO A 24 10.82 8.64 -2.81
C PRO A 24 10.30 8.68 -4.27
N SER A 25 9.36 7.80 -4.60
CA SER A 25 8.57 7.88 -5.85
C SER A 25 7.10 7.63 -5.57
N GLY A 26 6.26 8.64 -5.80
CA GLY A 26 4.82 8.64 -5.58
C GLY A 26 4.07 9.09 -6.83
N GLY A 27 2.82 8.71 -6.95
CA GLY A 27 1.93 9.10 -8.03
C GLY A 27 0.60 9.62 -7.47
N PHE A 28 0.19 10.79 -7.94
CA PHE A 28 -1.12 11.38 -7.66
C PHE A 28 -1.78 11.71 -9.00
N PHE A 29 -2.87 11.00 -9.29
CA PHE A 29 -3.58 11.08 -10.55
C PHE A 29 -4.94 11.71 -10.30
N LEU A 30 -5.32 12.63 -11.18
CA LEU A 30 -6.59 13.34 -11.11
C LEU A 30 -7.39 13.05 -12.38
N ARG A 31 -8.70 12.88 -12.22
CA ARG A 31 -9.63 12.80 -13.35
C ARG A 31 -9.65 14.12 -14.12
N ASP A 32 -9.74 15.23 -13.38
CA ASP A 32 -9.80 16.57 -13.94
C ASP A 32 -8.67 17.44 -13.36
N SER A 33 -7.89 18.06 -14.25
CA SER A 33 -6.82 18.98 -13.89
C SER A 33 -7.34 20.27 -13.23
N SER A 34 -8.63 20.61 -13.38
CA SER A 34 -9.27 21.74 -12.69
C SER A 34 -9.18 21.62 -11.15
N ILE A 35 -9.07 20.39 -10.63
CA ILE A 35 -8.86 20.12 -9.20
C ILE A 35 -7.53 20.70 -8.72
N LEU A 36 -6.46 20.64 -9.54
CA LEU A 36 -5.15 21.23 -9.19
C LEU A 36 -5.27 22.73 -8.93
N GLN A 37 -6.13 23.42 -9.68
CA GLN A 37 -6.34 24.84 -9.50
C GLN A 37 -6.98 25.20 -8.15
N LYS A 38 -7.73 24.28 -7.53
CA LYS A 38 -8.36 24.49 -6.23
C LYS A 38 -7.42 24.20 -5.06
N ILE A 39 -6.43 23.34 -5.25
CA ILE A 39 -5.51 22.90 -4.18
C ILE A 39 -4.13 23.56 -4.23
N GLY A 40 -3.76 24.16 -5.37
CA GLY A 40 -2.50 24.86 -5.51
C GLY A 40 -2.48 26.18 -4.74
N PHE A 41 -1.34 26.52 -4.16
CA PHE A 41 -1.11 27.77 -3.44
C PHE A 41 -0.08 28.64 -4.17
N GLU A 42 -0.16 29.96 -3.98
CA GLU A 42 0.78 30.89 -4.60
C GLU A 42 2.06 31.04 -3.76
N ILE A 43 3.21 31.08 -4.45
CA ILE A 43 4.50 31.39 -3.87
C ILE A 43 4.85 32.85 -4.19
N PRO A 44 4.76 33.79 -3.24
CA PRO A 44 4.84 35.23 -3.52
C PRO A 44 6.27 35.80 -3.57
N TYR A 45 7.30 35.00 -3.24
CA TYR A 45 8.67 35.51 -3.08
C TYR A 45 9.59 35.28 -4.30
N LEU A 46 9.09 34.64 -5.36
CA LEU A 46 9.90 34.37 -6.55
C LEU A 46 9.94 35.59 -7.46
N ALA A 47 11.14 36.00 -7.88
CA ALA A 47 11.40 37.22 -8.67
C ALA A 47 10.69 37.25 -10.05
N GLY A 48 10.09 36.14 -10.49
CA GLY A 48 9.30 36.02 -11.73
C GLY A 48 7.78 36.16 -11.56
N GLY A 49 7.29 36.51 -10.36
CA GLY A 49 5.87 36.66 -10.05
C GLY A 49 5.24 35.42 -9.37
N ASN A 50 3.93 35.51 -9.10
CA ASN A 50 3.16 34.49 -8.37
C ASN A 50 3.20 33.14 -9.13
N PHE A 51 4.01 32.21 -8.62
CA PHE A 51 4.05 30.84 -9.12
C PHE A 51 3.05 29.98 -8.35
N LYS A 52 2.12 29.34 -9.07
CA LYS A 52 1.17 28.41 -8.46
C LYS A 52 1.83 27.05 -8.24
N HIS A 53 1.94 26.66 -6.98
CA HIS A 53 2.62 25.45 -6.54
C HIS A 53 1.60 24.40 -6.08
N PHE A 54 1.79 23.15 -6.53
CA PHE A 54 0.81 22.06 -6.33
C PHE A 54 1.33 20.92 -5.45
N HIS A 55 2.53 21.05 -4.89
CA HIS A 55 3.17 20.05 -4.05
C HIS A 55 3.46 20.64 -2.66
N ILE A 56 3.88 19.80 -1.72
CA ILE A 56 4.28 20.29 -0.39
C ILE A 56 5.74 20.79 -0.43
N VAL A 57 6.56 20.20 -1.30
CA VAL A 57 8.00 20.47 -1.39
C VAL A 57 8.33 21.22 -2.69
N GLY A 58 9.23 22.21 -2.58
CA GLY A 58 9.75 22.98 -3.71
C GLY A 58 10.71 22.16 -4.58
N THR A 59 12.00 22.22 -4.28
CA THR A 59 13.03 21.46 -4.99
C THR A 59 12.86 19.96 -4.73
N ARG A 60 12.95 19.15 -5.80
CA ARG A 60 12.79 17.69 -5.75
C ARG A 60 13.85 17.00 -6.60
N SER A 61 14.23 15.79 -6.20
CA SER A 61 15.11 14.95 -7.01
C SER A 61 14.39 14.47 -8.28
N GLY A 62 14.94 14.79 -9.45
CA GLY A 62 14.49 14.21 -10.72
C GLY A 62 14.92 12.74 -10.91
N GLY A 63 15.90 12.29 -10.12
CA GLY A 63 16.48 10.96 -10.27
C GLY A 63 15.49 9.82 -10.02
N THR A 64 14.59 9.96 -9.04
CA THR A 64 13.59 8.92 -8.74
C THR A 64 12.54 8.78 -9.85
N VAL A 65 12.18 9.89 -10.50
CA VAL A 65 11.27 9.90 -11.65
C VAL A 65 11.91 9.23 -12.87
N ILE A 66 13.17 9.56 -13.17
CA ILE A 66 13.91 8.95 -14.29
C ILE A 66 14.11 7.45 -14.04
N ALA A 67 14.48 7.06 -12.82
CA ALA A 67 14.65 5.65 -12.45
C ALA A 67 13.34 4.88 -12.61
N PHE A 68 12.21 5.44 -12.16
CA PHE A 68 10.92 4.79 -12.35
C PHE A 68 10.51 4.70 -13.82
N TRP A 69 10.76 5.74 -14.63
CA TRP A 69 10.56 5.68 -16.07
C TRP A 69 11.39 4.56 -16.72
N ALA A 70 12.65 4.39 -16.32
CA ALA A 70 13.49 3.31 -16.81
C ALA A 70 12.94 1.93 -16.44
N ILE A 71 12.41 1.75 -15.22
CA ILE A 71 11.73 0.51 -14.80
C ILE A 71 10.50 0.23 -15.66
N LEU A 72 9.66 1.24 -15.90
CA LEU A 72 8.47 1.12 -16.76
C LEU A 72 8.86 0.67 -18.18
N LYS A 73 9.94 1.23 -18.73
CA LYS A 73 10.46 0.87 -20.06
C LYS A 73 11.07 -0.53 -20.09
N SER A 74 11.77 -0.93 -19.03
CA SER A 74 12.45 -2.22 -18.93
C SER A 74 11.48 -3.38 -18.74
N LEU A 75 10.55 -3.26 -17.78
CA LEU A 75 9.59 -4.32 -17.46
C LEU A 75 8.40 -4.34 -18.42
N GLY A 76 7.91 -3.15 -18.79
CA GLY A 76 6.64 -2.99 -19.47
C GLY A 76 5.48 -3.64 -18.70
N PHE A 77 4.30 -3.69 -19.33
CA PHE A 77 3.11 -4.28 -18.72
C PHE A 77 3.31 -5.77 -18.35
N ASN A 78 3.86 -6.56 -19.28
CA ASN A 78 4.03 -7.99 -19.08
C ASN A 78 5.04 -8.34 -17.97
N GLY A 79 6.06 -7.52 -17.76
CA GLY A 79 7.00 -7.68 -16.65
C GLY A 79 6.29 -7.52 -15.30
N PHE A 80 5.49 -6.46 -15.14
CA PHE A 80 4.69 -6.28 -13.93
C PHE A 80 3.67 -7.40 -13.73
N VAL A 81 2.98 -7.85 -14.78
CA VAL A 81 2.04 -8.98 -14.70
C VAL A 81 2.73 -10.24 -14.16
N LYS A 82 3.94 -10.58 -14.65
CA LYS A 82 4.70 -11.74 -14.18
C LYS A 82 5.07 -11.62 -12.70
N ILE A 83 5.51 -10.44 -12.27
CA ILE A 83 5.90 -10.17 -10.87
C ILE A 83 4.69 -10.31 -9.95
N VAL A 84 3.58 -9.61 -10.28
CA VAL A 84 2.34 -9.66 -9.49
C VAL A 84 1.79 -11.09 -9.44
N LYS A 85 1.82 -11.83 -10.56
CA LYS A 85 1.38 -13.23 -10.59
C LYS A 85 2.17 -14.08 -9.59
N ARG A 86 3.50 -13.96 -9.57
CA ARG A 86 4.34 -14.68 -8.60
C ARG A 86 4.02 -14.30 -7.16
N CYS A 87 3.81 -13.02 -6.87
CA CYS A 87 3.39 -12.57 -5.54
C CYS A 87 2.05 -13.20 -5.14
N MET A 88 1.06 -13.19 -6.03
CA MET A 88 -0.25 -13.80 -5.78
C MET A 88 -0.17 -15.32 -5.61
N ASP A 89 0.70 -16.01 -6.34
CA ASP A 89 0.90 -17.45 -6.19
C ASP A 89 1.51 -17.78 -4.80
N ASN A 90 2.47 -16.97 -4.35
CA ASN A 90 3.00 -17.07 -2.99
C ASN A 90 1.93 -16.79 -1.92
N THR A 91 1.08 -15.77 -2.14
CA THR A 91 -0.05 -15.46 -1.25
C THR A 91 -1.00 -16.64 -1.14
N LYS A 92 -1.40 -17.26 -2.25
CA LYS A 92 -2.28 -18.44 -2.23
C LYS A 92 -1.63 -19.61 -1.49
N TYR A 93 -0.36 -19.87 -1.75
CA TYR A 93 0.38 -20.93 -1.06
C TYR A 93 0.40 -20.67 0.45
N LEU A 94 0.85 -19.49 0.88
CA LEU A 94 0.92 -19.12 2.29
C LEU A 94 -0.45 -19.19 2.97
N SER A 95 -1.50 -18.68 2.31
CA SER A 95 -2.87 -18.76 2.80
C SER A 95 -3.35 -20.19 2.99
N SER A 96 -3.02 -21.10 2.06
CA SER A 96 -3.36 -22.52 2.21
C SER A 96 -2.66 -23.13 3.43
N GLN A 97 -1.36 -22.85 3.61
CA GLN A 97 -0.59 -23.36 4.73
C GLN A 97 -1.08 -22.81 6.08
N ILE A 98 -1.53 -21.56 6.14
CA ILE A 98 -2.09 -20.99 7.37
C ILE A 98 -3.38 -21.69 7.78
N ASN A 99 -4.24 -22.07 6.83
CA ASN A 99 -5.49 -22.77 7.15
C ASN A 99 -5.26 -24.17 7.74
N ASP A 100 -4.08 -24.75 7.55
CA ASP A 100 -3.71 -26.05 8.11
C ASP A 100 -3.10 -25.95 9.53
N ILE A 101 -2.88 -24.73 10.05
CA ILE A 101 -2.25 -24.50 11.36
C ILE A 101 -3.33 -24.23 12.42
N THR A 102 -3.47 -25.15 13.39
CA THR A 102 -4.36 -24.95 14.54
C THR A 102 -3.99 -23.71 15.35
N GLY A 103 -4.98 -22.92 15.75
CA GLY A 103 -4.81 -21.75 16.61
C GLY A 103 -4.66 -20.42 15.88
N ILE A 104 -4.43 -20.43 14.56
CA ILE A 104 -4.45 -19.23 13.72
C ILE A 104 -5.40 -19.42 12.53
N LYS A 105 -5.85 -18.30 11.97
CA LYS A 105 -6.69 -18.28 10.77
C LYS A 105 -6.46 -17.02 9.95
N LEU A 106 -6.88 -17.06 8.70
CA LEU A 106 -6.93 -15.88 7.86
C LEU A 106 -8.00 -14.90 8.36
N VAL A 107 -7.70 -13.60 8.33
CA VAL A 107 -8.69 -12.54 8.60
C VAL A 107 -9.75 -12.49 7.49
N THR A 108 -9.30 -12.68 6.25
CA THR A 108 -10.14 -12.77 5.05
C THR A 108 -9.41 -13.54 3.97
N ASN A 109 -10.13 -14.05 2.97
CA ASN A 109 -9.50 -14.59 1.78
C ASN A 109 -8.80 -13.46 1.00
N PRO A 110 -7.47 -13.49 0.82
CA PRO A 110 -6.74 -12.38 0.25
C PRO A 110 -7.04 -12.21 -1.24
N VAL A 111 -7.37 -10.98 -1.64
CA VAL A 111 -7.54 -10.57 -3.04
C VAL A 111 -6.34 -9.80 -3.58
N THR A 112 -5.36 -9.51 -2.72
CA THR A 112 -4.08 -8.86 -3.01
C THR A 112 -2.93 -9.71 -2.48
N ASN A 113 -1.68 -9.28 -2.72
CA ASN A 113 -0.50 -10.00 -2.28
C ASN A 113 -0.11 -9.77 -0.80
N VAL A 114 -1.11 -9.53 0.05
CA VAL A 114 -0.95 -9.29 1.50
C VAL A 114 -1.81 -10.30 2.24
N VAL A 115 -1.23 -11.02 3.22
CA VAL A 115 -1.95 -12.06 3.96
C VAL A 115 -2.19 -11.61 5.39
N GLY A 116 -3.46 -11.34 5.72
CA GLY A 116 -3.86 -11.03 7.09
C GLY A 116 -4.14 -12.29 7.91
N ILE A 117 -3.51 -12.42 9.08
CA ILE A 117 -3.72 -13.50 10.05
C ILE A 117 -4.23 -12.98 11.40
N THR A 118 -4.99 -13.82 12.09
CA THR A 118 -5.44 -13.61 13.47
C THR A 118 -5.51 -14.96 14.19
N THR A 119 -5.73 -14.96 15.51
CA THR A 119 -5.86 -16.19 16.29
C THR A 119 -7.30 -16.71 16.22
N GLU A 120 -7.47 -18.02 16.37
CA GLU A 120 -8.81 -18.62 16.48
C GLU A 120 -9.45 -18.29 17.82
N SER A 121 -8.66 -18.22 18.89
CA SER A 121 -9.08 -17.89 20.27
C SER A 121 -9.49 -16.42 20.46
N GLY A 122 -9.08 -15.53 19.56
CA GLY A 122 -9.23 -14.08 19.70
C GLY A 122 -8.16 -13.43 20.60
N GLU A 123 -7.18 -14.21 21.07
CA GLU A 123 -6.02 -13.70 21.79
C GLU A 123 -5.11 -12.87 20.88
N SER A 124 -4.24 -12.05 21.50
CA SER A 124 -3.34 -11.17 20.77
C SER A 124 -2.32 -11.91 19.91
N ILE A 125 -2.17 -11.47 18.65
CA ILE A 125 -1.15 -11.93 17.71
C ILE A 125 0.28 -11.49 18.14
N CYS A 126 0.42 -10.57 19.10
CA CYS A 126 1.71 -10.03 19.52
C CYS A 126 2.69 -11.11 19.99
N ARG A 127 2.21 -12.14 20.71
CA ARG A 127 3.06 -13.25 21.13
C ARG A 127 3.62 -14.03 19.94
N ILE A 128 2.81 -14.22 18.89
CA ILE A 128 3.25 -14.89 17.65
C ILE A 128 4.29 -14.01 16.92
N ASP A 129 4.06 -12.70 16.81
CA ASP A 129 5.05 -11.78 16.22
C ASP A 129 6.37 -11.77 17.00
N GLU A 130 6.33 -11.74 18.34
CA GLU A 130 7.52 -11.82 19.19
C GLU A 130 8.31 -13.11 18.96
N ASP A 131 7.62 -14.25 18.88
CA ASP A 131 8.27 -15.54 18.62
C ASP A 131 8.82 -15.65 17.19
N LEU A 132 8.17 -15.01 16.21
CA LEU A 132 8.69 -14.88 14.85
C LEU A 132 9.91 -13.95 14.77
N ARG A 133 9.94 -12.85 15.52
CA ARG A 133 11.08 -11.92 15.57
C ARG A 133 12.33 -12.57 16.11
N LYS A 134 12.20 -13.45 17.11
CA LYS A 134 13.31 -14.30 17.59
C LYS A 134 13.88 -15.19 16.48
N ARG A 135 13.12 -15.44 15.41
CA ARG A 135 13.51 -16.19 14.22
C ARG A 135 13.82 -15.29 13.02
N ASN A 136 13.99 -13.98 13.23
CA ASN A 136 14.22 -12.96 12.20
C ASN A 136 13.06 -12.74 11.21
N TRP A 137 11.84 -13.11 11.60
CA TRP A 137 10.62 -12.78 10.86
C TRP A 137 9.86 -11.68 11.57
N MET A 138 9.29 -10.75 10.82
CA MET A 138 8.54 -9.63 11.37
C MET A 138 7.18 -9.54 10.68
N LEU A 139 6.13 -9.39 11.47
CA LEU A 139 4.80 -9.11 10.97
C LEU A 139 4.50 -7.61 11.02
N GLY A 140 3.66 -7.16 10.09
CA GLY A 140 2.98 -5.87 10.21
C GLY A 140 1.85 -6.00 11.23
N LYS A 141 2.08 -5.60 12.48
CA LYS A 141 1.07 -5.70 13.55
C LYS A 141 0.00 -4.61 13.43
N PHE A 142 -1.24 -4.99 13.69
CA PHE A 142 -2.38 -4.09 13.78
C PHE A 142 -3.14 -4.34 15.09
N GLU A 143 -2.84 -3.53 16.09
CA GLU A 143 -3.34 -3.68 17.47
C GLU A 143 -4.73 -3.04 17.67
N GLU A 144 -5.23 -2.26 16.70
CA GLU A 144 -6.51 -1.51 16.80
C GLU A 144 -7.36 -1.57 15.51
N PHE A 145 -7.49 -2.72 14.84
CA PHE A 145 -8.27 -2.81 13.60
C PHE A 145 -9.79 -2.92 13.87
N ASN A 146 -10.45 -1.78 14.05
CA ASN A 146 -11.91 -1.63 14.14
C ASN A 146 -12.47 -0.95 12.89
N PHE A 147 -12.90 -1.71 11.87
CA PHE A 147 -13.74 -1.12 10.81
C PHE A 147 -15.16 -1.67 10.70
N PHE A 148 -15.50 -2.83 11.28
CA PHE A 148 -16.90 -3.28 11.34
C PHE A 148 -17.18 -4.20 12.53
N LYS A 149 -17.49 -3.65 13.71
CA LYS A 149 -18.28 -4.37 14.73
C LYS A 149 -19.23 -3.44 15.46
N LYS A 150 -20.53 -3.66 15.23
CA LYS A 150 -21.60 -3.24 16.12
C LYS A 150 -21.56 -4.20 17.33
N GLY A 151 -21.08 -3.73 18.48
CA GLY A 151 -21.16 -4.47 19.76
C GLY A 151 -19.85 -4.64 20.51
N ASN A 152 -19.90 -4.43 21.84
CA ASN A 152 -18.82 -4.51 22.83
C ASN A 152 -18.14 -5.89 22.88
N ILE A 153 -17.16 -6.13 22.04
CA ILE A 153 -16.19 -7.22 22.18
C ILE A 153 -14.83 -6.63 21.77
N ASN A 154 -13.81 -6.76 22.63
CA ASN A 154 -12.44 -6.31 22.35
C ASN A 154 -12.02 -6.68 20.91
N PRO A 155 -11.39 -5.76 20.16
CA PRO A 155 -11.12 -5.96 18.75
C PRO A 155 -10.19 -7.17 18.53
N PRO A 156 -10.42 -7.99 17.48
CA PRO A 156 -9.47 -9.02 17.12
C PRO A 156 -8.18 -8.36 16.62
N ASN A 157 -7.07 -8.66 17.29
CA ASN A 157 -5.74 -8.26 16.85
C ASN A 157 -5.39 -9.00 15.56
N ALA A 158 -4.97 -8.26 14.53
CA ALA A 158 -4.60 -8.80 13.23
C ALA A 158 -3.13 -8.48 12.94
N ALA A 159 -2.49 -9.31 12.13
CA ALA A 159 -1.18 -8.98 11.58
C ALA A 159 -1.17 -9.32 10.08
N SER A 160 -0.38 -8.60 9.29
CA SER A 160 -0.14 -8.94 7.89
C SER A 160 1.26 -9.51 7.70
N ILE A 161 1.33 -10.55 6.89
CA ILE A 161 2.54 -11.02 6.21
C ILE A 161 2.58 -10.40 4.82
#